data_AF-A0AAJ1U1J9-F1
#
_entry.id   AF-A0AAJ1U1J9-F1
#
_cell.length_a   1.000
_cell.length_b   1.000
_cell.length_c   1.000
_cell.angle_alpha   90.00
_cell.angle_beta   90.00
_cell.angle_gamma   90.00
#
_symmetry.space_group_name_H-M   'P 1'
#
loop_
_entity.id
_entity.type
_entity.pdbx_description
1 polymer ?
#
loop_
_entity_poly.entity_id
_entity_poly.type
_entity_poly.pdbx_seq_one_letter_code
_entity_poly.pdbx_strand_id
1 'polypeptide(L)'
;MPIIVNNPEADALTRQFAALAGVGITEAIVIAMREAIARRHQGETPQATAARLREKHGITLGEAARTPLPRDVYDAMWESR
;
A
#
# COMPACT_ATOMS: atom_id res chain seq x y z
N MET A 1 0.63 1.70 21.51
CA MET A 1 1.41 0.56 22.02
C MET A 1 2.73 0.51 21.25
N PRO A 2 3.89 0.47 21.92
CA PRO A 2 5.19 0.41 21.23
C PRO A 2 5.40 -0.94 20.54
N ILE A 3 6.10 -0.93 19.41
CA ILE A 3 6.49 -2.14 18.67
C ILE A 3 7.83 -2.61 19.25
N ILE A 4 7.93 -3.89 19.59
CA ILE A 4 9.19 -4.52 20.02
C ILE A 4 9.72 -5.37 18.86
N VAL A 5 10.91 -5.04 18.37
CA VAL A 5 11.56 -5.76 17.28
C VAL A 5 12.63 -6.67 17.88
N ASN A 6 12.33 -7.96 18.02
CA ASN A 6 13.25 -8.97 18.56
C ASN A 6 14.02 -9.73 17.46
N ASN A 7 14.03 -9.21 16.23
CA ASN A 7 14.73 -9.81 15.11
C ASN A 7 16.11 -9.13 14.96
N PRO A 8 17.23 -9.88 15.06
CA PRO A 8 18.58 -9.31 15.00
C PRO A 8 18.92 -8.61 13.69
N GLU A 9 18.41 -9.11 12.56
CA GLU A 9 18.63 -8.52 11.24
C GLU A 9 17.93 -7.16 11.14
N ALA A 10 16.69 -7.06 11.63
CA ALA A 10 15.93 -5.82 11.65
C ALA A 10 16.58 -4.76 12.55
N ASP A 11 17.13 -5.14 13.71
CA ASP A 11 17.91 -4.23 14.56
C ASP A 11 19.17 -3.71 13.84
N ALA A 12 19.94 -4.61 13.21
CA ALA A 12 21.14 -4.25 12.46
C ALA A 12 20.83 -3.28 11.30
N LEU A 13 19.79 -3.59 10.51
CA LEU A 13 19.34 -2.74 9.40
C LEU A 13 18.85 -1.38 9.89
N THR A 14 18.11 -1.33 11.01
CA THR A 14 17.62 -0.08 11.57
C THR A 14 18.77 0.80 12.07
N ARG A 15 19.77 0.22 12.73
CA ARG A 15 20.96 0.96 13.18
C ARG A 15 21.75 1.50 12.01
N GLN A 16 21.96 0.70 10.97
CA GLN A 16 22.63 1.13 9.75
C GLN A 16 21.87 2.30 9.10
N PHE A 17 20.55 2.18 8.97
CA PHE A 17 19.73 3.22 8.36
C PHE A 17 19.72 4.51 9.21
N ALA A 18 19.61 4.40 10.53
CA ALA A 18 19.69 5.54 11.45
C ALA A 18 21.02 6.30 11.30
N ALA A 19 22.15 5.57 11.18
CA ALA A 19 23.46 6.17 10.97
C ALA A 19 23.56 6.88 9.61
N LEU A 20 23.02 6.28 8.54
CA LEU A 20 23.03 6.87 7.20
C LEU A 20 22.14 8.12 7.11
N ALA A 21 20.98 8.10 7.76
CA ALA A 21 20.02 9.20 7.74
C ALA A 21 20.32 10.28 8.79
N GLY A 22 21.25 10.03 9.74
CA GLY A 22 21.61 10.97 10.80
C GLY A 22 20.49 11.19 11.83
N VAL A 23 19.63 10.19 12.04
CA VAL A 23 18.43 10.27 12.89
C VAL A 23 18.45 9.23 14.02
N GLY A 24 17.56 9.37 14.99
CA GLY A 24 17.38 8.36 16.04
C GLY A 24 16.78 7.06 15.50
N ILE A 25 16.96 5.94 16.24
CA ILE A 25 16.45 4.61 15.85
C ILE A 25 14.94 4.62 15.59
N THR A 26 14.15 5.25 16.47
CA THR A 26 12.69 5.33 16.30
C THR A 26 12.30 6.10 15.04
N GLU A 27 12.99 7.20 14.74
CA GLU A 27 12.75 8.00 13.55
C GLU A 27 13.14 7.26 12.27
N ALA A 28 14.27 6.55 12.30
CA ALA A 28 14.70 5.67 11.23
C ALA A 28 13.64 4.61 10.88
N ILE A 29 13.01 3.99 11.89
CA ILE A 29 11.91 3.03 11.67
C ILE A 29 10.73 3.70 10.98
N VAL A 30 10.31 4.89 11.45
CA VAL A 30 9.17 5.61 10.87
C VAL A 30 9.42 6.00 9.42
N ILE A 31 10.63 6.50 9.10
CA ILE A 31 11.02 6.87 7.75
C ILE A 31 11.01 5.63 6.85
N ALA A 32 11.72 4.57 7.24
CA ALA A 32 11.81 3.33 6.45
C ALA A 32 10.42 2.75 6.15
N MET A 33 9.52 2.72 7.14
CA MET A 33 8.17 2.21 6.97
C MET A 33 7.33 3.10 6.04
N ARG A 34 7.43 4.44 6.19
CA ARG A 34 6.73 5.39 5.32
C ARG A 34 7.16 5.24 3.86
N GLU A 35 8.46 5.15 3.62
CA GLU A 35 9.02 4.96 2.28
C GLU A 35 8.65 3.60 1.70
N ALA A 36 8.71 2.53 2.51
CA ALA A 36 8.35 1.19 2.06
C ALA A 36 6.86 1.09 1.70
N ILE A 37 5.98 1.82 2.38
CA ILE A 37 4.56 1.94 2.05
C ILE A 37 4.38 2.79 0.79
N ALA A 38 5.00 3.97 0.73
CA ALA A 38 4.91 4.87 -0.42
C ALA A 38 5.41 4.20 -1.71
N ARG A 39 6.52 3.48 -1.66
CA ARG A 39 7.08 2.72 -2.78
C ARG A 39 6.10 1.66 -3.29
N ARG A 40 5.37 0.99 -2.40
CA ARG A 40 4.33 0.02 -2.79
C ARG A 40 3.11 0.71 -3.42
N HIS A 41 2.72 1.88 -2.92
CA HIS A 41 1.63 2.67 -3.49
C HIS A 41 1.98 3.31 -4.84
N GLN A 42 3.25 3.67 -5.07
CA GLN A 42 3.71 4.29 -6.32
C GLN A 42 4.03 3.26 -7.41
N GLY A 43 4.31 2.00 -7.05
CA GLY A 43 4.70 0.96 -8.00
C GLY A 43 3.57 0.44 -8.90
N GLU A 44 2.31 0.63 -8.53
CA GLU A 44 1.15 0.14 -9.28
C GLU A 44 0.03 1.19 -9.22
N THR A 45 -0.44 1.68 -10.38
CA THR A 45 -1.59 2.60 -10.41
C THR A 45 -2.85 1.84 -9.99
N PRO A 46 -3.89 2.51 -9.43
CA PRO A 46 -5.15 1.84 -9.09
C PRO A 46 -5.76 1.05 -10.26
N GLN A 47 -5.58 1.53 -11.49
CA GLN A 47 -6.02 0.84 -12.70
C GLN A 47 -5.22 -0.43 -12.99
N ALA A 48 -3.89 -0.39 -12.83
CA ALA A 48 -3.03 -1.56 -12.97
C ALA A 48 -3.32 -2.61 -11.88
N THR A 49 -3.53 -2.18 -10.63
CA THR A 49 -3.97 -3.05 -9.54
C THR A 49 -5.30 -3.72 -9.86
N ALA A 50 -6.29 -2.95 -10.33
CA ALA A 50 -7.58 -3.50 -10.75
C ALA A 50 -7.42 -4.49 -11.91
N ALA A 51 -6.54 -4.23 -12.88
CA ALA A 51 -6.27 -5.14 -13.99
C ALA A 51 -5.64 -6.46 -13.51
N ARG A 52 -4.60 -6.40 -12.67
CA ARG A 52 -3.95 -7.58 -12.09
C ARG A 52 -4.90 -8.41 -11.24
N LEU A 53 -5.77 -7.77 -10.45
CA LEU A 53 -6.77 -8.47 -9.66
C LEU A 53 -7.81 -9.16 -10.54
N ARG A 54 -8.29 -8.49 -11.61
CA ARG A 54 -9.20 -9.09 -12.58
C ARG A 54 -8.59 -10.34 -13.23
N GLU A 55 -7.34 -10.24 -13.69
CA GLU A 55 -6.61 -11.38 -14.28
C GLU A 55 -6.46 -12.53 -13.28
N LYS A 56 -6.03 -12.24 -12.04
CA LYS A 56 -5.90 -13.25 -10.97
C LYS A 56 -7.19 -14.02 -10.70
N HIS A 57 -8.34 -13.35 -10.86
CA HIS A 57 -9.66 -13.94 -10.60
C HIS A 57 -10.38 -14.39 -11.88
N GLY A 58 -9.74 -14.33 -13.05
CA GLY A 58 -10.34 -14.73 -14.33
C GLY A 58 -11.51 -13.83 -14.78
N ILE A 59 -11.54 -12.57 -14.32
CA ILE A 59 -12.61 -11.62 -14.60
C ILE A 59 -12.29 -10.86 -15.90
N THR A 60 -13.06 -11.11 -16.94
CA THR A 60 -13.01 -10.33 -18.19
C THR A 60 -14.09 -9.25 -18.16
N LEU A 61 -13.70 -7.98 -18.36
CA LEU A 61 -14.66 -6.90 -18.50
C LEU A 61 -15.21 -6.89 -19.93
N GLY A 62 -16.53 -7.03 -20.08
CA GLY A 62 -17.22 -6.63 -21.30
C GLY A 62 -17.23 -5.09 -21.46
N GLU A 63 -17.56 -4.61 -22.66
CA GLU A 63 -17.53 -3.16 -22.97
C GLU A 63 -18.35 -2.31 -21.99
N ALA A 64 -19.54 -2.76 -21.61
CA ALA A 64 -20.39 -2.07 -20.63
C ALA A 64 -19.74 -1.98 -19.22
N ALA A 65 -18.91 -2.96 -18.85
CA ALA A 65 -18.25 -2.99 -17.54
C ALA A 65 -16.97 -2.12 -17.48
N ARG A 66 -16.57 -1.53 -18.62
CA ARG A 66 -15.49 -0.53 -18.69
C ARG A 66 -15.98 0.90 -18.49
N THR A 67 -17.29 1.13 -18.55
CA THR A 67 -17.89 2.44 -18.30
C THR A 67 -18.06 2.64 -16.78
N PRO A 68 -17.64 3.78 -16.23
CA PRO A 68 -17.92 4.11 -14.84
C PRO A 68 -19.42 4.05 -14.54
N LEU A 69 -19.78 3.57 -13.35
CA LEU A 69 -21.17 3.61 -12.90
C LEU A 69 -21.63 5.07 -12.77
N PRO A 70 -22.92 5.34 -13.06
CA PRO A 70 -23.56 6.58 -12.63
C PRO A 70 -23.36 6.82 -11.13
N ARG A 71 -23.17 8.09 -10.75
CA ARG A 71 -22.81 8.46 -9.37
C ARG A 71 -23.87 8.03 -8.35
N ASP A 72 -25.13 8.24 -8.68
CA ASP A 72 -26.29 7.83 -7.88
C ASP A 72 -26.29 6.32 -7.61
N VAL A 73 -25.99 5.50 -8.63
CA VAL A 73 -25.88 4.05 -8.48
C VAL A 73 -24.69 3.66 -7.61
N TYR A 74 -23.54 4.33 -7.78
CA TYR A 74 -22.36 4.08 -6.96
C TYR A 74 -22.62 4.44 -5.49
N ASP A 75 -23.14 5.64 -5.22
CA ASP A 75 -23.38 6.14 -3.87
C ASP A 75 -24.37 5.22 -3.12
N ALA A 76 -25.44 4.75 -3.76
CA ALA A 76 -26.41 3.81 -3.19
C ALA A 76 -25.81 2.45 -2.75
N MET A 77 -24.71 1.99 -3.38
CA MET A 77 -24.03 0.75 -2.97
C MET A 77 -23.28 0.87 -1.64
N TRP A 78 -22.97 2.10 -1.20
CA TRP A 78 -22.14 2.37 -0.02
C TRP A 78 -22.90 3.01 1.14
N GLU A 79 -24.13 3.49 0.93
CA GLU A 79 -25.00 4.05 1.97
C GLU A 79 -25.53 3.00 2.98
N SER A 80 -25.40 1.71 2.68
CA SER A 80 -25.90 0.62 3.55
C SER A 80 -24.88 0.08 4.57
N ARG A 81 -23.87 0.86 4.97
CA ARG A 81 -22.77 0.39 5.83
C ARG A 81 -22.66 1.09 7.17
#